data_AF-A0A0F8Z1P5-F1
#
_entry.id   AF-A0A0F8Z1P5-F1
#
_cell.length_a   1.000
_cell.length_b   1.000
_cell.length_c   1.000
_cell.angle_alpha   90.00
_cell.angle_beta   90.00
_cell.angle_gamma   90.00
#
_symmetry.space_group_name_H-M   'P 1'
#
loop_
_entity.id
_entity.type
_entity.pdbx_description
1 polymer ?
#
loop_
_entity_poly.entity_id
_entity_poly.type
_entity_poly.pdbx_seq_one_letter_code
_entity_poly.pdbx_strand_id
1 'polypeptide(L)' 'MIFSIVNNKINDNVVVEGETIEDCQTKTMDELAKRGWDMSDCHSVDLTKDYERKSN' A
#
# COMPACT_ATOMS: atom_id res chain seq x y z
N MET A 1 2.35 9.60 -4.92
CA MET A 1 2.66 8.18 -5.16
C MET A 1 1.51 7.35 -4.62
N ILE A 2 1.09 6.30 -5.33
CA ILE A 2 0.00 5.44 -4.89
C ILE A 2 0.36 3.97 -5.15
N PHE A 3 0.24 3.14 -4.12
CA PHE A 3 0.47 1.70 -4.22
C PHE A 3 -0.45 0.95 -3.25
N SER A 4 -0.62 -0.34 -3.50
CA SER A 4 -1.33 -1.25 -2.59
C SER A 4 -0.32 -2.10 -1.83
N ILE A 5 -0.51 -2.26 -0.53
CA ILE A 5 0.15 -3.28 0.29
C ILE A 5 -0.76 -4.49 0.37
N VAL A 6 -0.29 -5.63 -0.13
CA VAL A 6 -1.05 -6.88 -0.21
C VAL A 6 -0.49 -7.88 0.78
N ASN A 7 -1.36 -8.42 1.63
CA ASN A 7 -1.03 -9.49 2.56
C ASN A 7 -1.64 -10.82 2.06
N ASN A 8 -0.79 -11.69 1.53
CA ASN A 8 -1.22 -12.95 0.92
C ASN A 8 -1.74 -13.98 1.93
N LYS A 9 -1.28 -13.91 3.18
CA LYS A 9 -1.59 -14.91 4.22
C LYS A 9 -3.04 -14.82 4.68
N ILE A 10 -3.59 -13.61 4.70
CA ILE A 10 -4.97 -13.34 5.10
C ILE A 10 -5.85 -12.91 3.91
N ASN A 11 -5.27 -12.84 2.72
CA ASN A 11 -5.93 -12.44 1.48
C ASN A 11 -6.64 -11.06 1.60
N ASP A 12 -5.89 -10.05 2.04
CA ASP A 12 -6.38 -8.69 2.21
C ASP A 12 -5.37 -7.67 1.65
N ASN A 13 -5.82 -6.45 1.36
CA ASN A 13 -4.97 -5.37 0.89
C ASN A 13 -5.38 -3.99 1.42
N VAL A 14 -4.44 -3.05 1.37
CA VAL A 14 -4.68 -1.65 1.72
C VAL A 14 -3.95 -0.74 0.75
N VAL A 15 -4.65 0.28 0.25
CA VAL A 15 -4.05 1.31 -0.61
C VAL A 15 -3.42 2.39 0.26
N VAL A 16 -2.17 2.72 -0.05
CA VAL A 16 -1.42 3.82 0.57
C VAL A 16 -1.14 4.86 -0.50
N GLU A 17 -1.53 6.10 -0.19
CA GLU A 17 -1.25 7.28 -1.01
C GLU A 17 -0.45 8.29 -0.19
N GLY A 18 0.66 8.76 -0.77
CA GLY A 18 1.52 9.75 -0.12
C GLY A 18 2.27 10.63 -1.12
N GLU A 19 2.67 11.82 -0.66
CA GLU A 19 3.35 12.81 -1.50
C GLU A 19 4.84 12.49 -1.67
N THR A 20 5.46 11.96 -0.61
CA THR A 20 6.88 11.57 -0.58
C THR A 20 7.06 10.10 -0.18
N ILE A 21 8.27 9.57 -0.36
CA ILE A 21 8.61 8.22 0.07
C ILE A 21 8.48 8.07 1.60
N GLU A 22 8.91 9.07 2.36
CA GLU A 22 8.85 9.07 3.84
C GLU A 22 7.41 9.08 4.35
N ASP A 23 6.52 9.87 3.71
CA ASP A 23 5.09 9.87 4.00
C ASP A 23 4.46 8.50 3.71
N CYS A 24 4.81 7.91 2.56
CA CYS A 24 4.36 6.57 2.20
C CYS A 24 4.82 5.49 3.21
N GLN A 25 6.06 5.58 3.69
CA GLN A 25 6.60 4.65 4.69
C GLN A 25 5.86 4.78 6.02
N THR A 26 5.66 6.02 6.48
CA THR A 26 4.94 6.30 7.74
C THR A 26 3.51 5.75 7.69
N LYS A 27 2.77 6.08 6.62
CA LYS A 27 1.40 5.58 6.41
C LYS A 27 1.35 4.06 6.28
N THR A 28 2.33 3.44 5.61
CA THR A 28 2.40 1.98 5.50
C THR A 28 2.55 1.34 6.87
N MET A 29 3.49 1.83 7.70
CA MET A 29 3.70 1.30 9.05
C MET A 29 2.47 1.47 9.94
N ASP A 30 1.80 2.62 9.85
CA ASP A 30 0.55 2.87 10.57
C ASP A 30 -0.57 1.90 10.15
N GLU A 31 -0.76 1.67 8.85
CA GLU A 31 -1.80 0.77 8.35
C GLU A 31 -1.53 -0.70 8.71
N LEU A 32 -0.25 -1.13 8.70
CA LEU A 32 0.17 -2.46 9.16
C LEU A 32 -0.07 -2.62 10.67
N ALA A 33 0.33 -1.64 11.48
CA ALA A 33 0.14 -1.66 12.92
C ALA A 33 -1.35 -1.71 13.32
N LYS A 34 -2.19 -0.88 12.69
CA LYS A 34 -3.66 -0.88 12.93
C LYS A 34 -4.32 -2.23 12.67
N ARG A 35 -3.80 -2.98 11.69
CA ARG A 35 -4.35 -4.28 11.29
C ARG A 35 -3.66 -5.48 11.95
N GLY A 36 -2.56 -5.25 12.67
CA GLY A 36 -1.73 -6.31 13.22
C GLY A 36 -1.06 -7.16 12.13
N TRP A 37 -0.69 -6.55 11.00
CA TRP A 37 -0.02 -7.24 9.90
C TRP A 37 1.49 -7.26 10.11
N ASP A 38 2.10 -8.40 9.77
CA ASP A 38 3.55 -8.52 9.69
C ASP A 38 4.02 -8.12 8.29
N MET A 39 5.08 -7.30 8.23
CA MET A 39 5.64 -6.83 6.98
C MET A 39 6.26 -7.95 6.14
N SER A 40 6.73 -9.04 6.77
CA SER A 40 7.26 -10.22 6.08
C SER A 40 6.20 -11.00 5.29
N ASP A 41 4.93 -10.85 5.66
CA ASP A 41 3.79 -11.44 4.96
C ASP A 41 3.25 -10.54 3.82
N CYS A 42 3.86 -9.36 3.62
CA CYS A 42 3.36 -8.31 2.73
C CYS A 42 4.27 -8.06 1.51
N HIS A 43 3.66 -7.61 0.41
CA HIS A 43 4.38 -7.03 -0.73
C HIS A 43 3.61 -5.83 -1.30
N SER A 44 4.31 -4.92 -1.99
CA SER A 44 3.71 -3.74 -2.60
C SER A 44 3.41 -3.94 -4.09
N VAL A 45 2.33 -3.31 -4.55
CA VAL A 45 1.92 -3.25 -5.97
C VAL A 45 1.73 -1.80 -6.35
N ASP A 46 2.52 -1.31 -7.31
CA ASP A 46 2.41 0.05 -7.84
C ASP A 46 1.10 0.23 -8.61
N LEU A 47 0.30 1.23 -8.23
CA LEU A 47 -1.00 1.53 -8.83
C LEU A 47 -0.99 2.75 -9.75
N THR A 48 0.16 3.40 -9.96
CA THR A 48 0.24 4.61 -10.80
C THR A 48 -0.27 4.40 -12.22
N LYS A 49 0.01 3.24 -12.83
CA LYS A 49 -0.42 2.92 -14.21
C LYS A 49 -1.92 2.69 -14.36
N ASP A 50 -2.60 2.23 -13.31
CA ASP A 50 -4.05 1.99 -13.33
C ASP A 50 -4.86 3.28 -13.12
N TYR A 51 -4.27 4.27 -12.42
CA TYR A 51 -4.89 5.57 -12.19
C TYR A 51 -4.92 6.44 -13.46
N GLU A 52 -3.86 6.39 -14.26
CA GLU A 52 -3.76 7.11 -15.54
C GLU A 52 -4.76 6.59 -16.59
N ARG A 53 -5.13 5.31 -16.51
CA ARG A 53 -6.04 4.66 -17.47
C ARG A 53 -7.52 4.97 -17.23
N LYS A 54 -7.89 5.43 -16.02
CA LYS A 54 -9.27 5.85 -15.67
C LYS A 54 -9.50 7.36 -15.80
N SER A 55 -8.45 8.16 -16.02
CA SER A 55 -8.52 9.62 -16.15
C SER A 55 -8.47 10.12 -17.60
N ASN A 56 -8.57 9.22 -18.60
CA ASN A 56 -8.74 9.49 -20.03
C ASN A 56 -10.03 8.85 -20.53
#